data_AF-A0AAW9KZ80-F1
#
_entry.id   AF-A0AAW9KZ80-F1
#
_cell.length_a   1.000
_cell.length_b   1.000
_cell.length_c   1.000
_cell.angle_alpha   90.00
_cell.angle_beta   90.00
_cell.angle_gamma   90.00
#
_symmetry.space_group_name_H-M   'P 1'
#
loop_
_entity.id
_entity.type
_entity.pdbx_description
1 polymer ?
#
loop_
_entity_poly.entity_id
_entity_poly.type
_entity_poly.pdbx_seq_one_letter_code
_entity_poly.pdbx_strand_id
1 'polypeptide(L)'
;MTALQALVDLGVAQETLTRMVGVLVAAYLATRVVEYVLTAVVERIPRRGITIKIFIPIARVLIYGTAAYLILGPLLQLSAAQLLAVSGLFGAALGLGLQDLFAAIVGG
;
A
#
# COMPACT_ATOMS: atom_id res chain seq x y z
N MET A 1 -21.10 19.20 8.43
CA MET A 1 -19.88 19.47 7.66
C MET A 1 -19.26 18.14 7.27
N THR A 2 -19.27 17.80 5.98
CA THR A 2 -18.62 16.57 5.49
C THR A 2 -17.12 16.82 5.34
N ALA A 3 -16.28 15.80 5.50
CA ALA A 3 -14.83 15.92 5.31
C ALA A 3 -14.45 16.53 3.94
N LEU A 4 -15.32 16.34 2.94
CA LEU A 4 -15.22 16.95 1.62
C LEU A 4 -15.34 18.49 1.66
N GLN A 5 -16.26 19.04 2.45
CA GLN A 5 -16.44 20.49 2.59
C GLN A 5 -15.22 21.13 3.26
N ALA A 6 -14.67 20.49 4.30
CA ALA A 6 -13.48 21.00 4.99
C ALA A 6 -12.24 21.07 4.08
N LEU A 7 -12.07 20.11 3.16
CA LEU A 7 -10.93 20.09 2.22
C LEU A 7 -11.05 21.14 1.11
N VAL A 8 -12.27 21.38 0.62
CA VAL A 8 -12.53 22.44 -0.38
C VAL A 8 -12.34 23.82 0.25
N ASP A 9 -12.79 24.01 1.49
CA ASP A 9 -12.61 25.26 2.24
C ASP A 9 -11.13 25.55 2.58
N LEU A 10 -10.27 24.51 2.62
CA LEU A 10 -8.81 24.61 2.79
C LEU A 10 -8.07 25.00 1.49
N GLY A 11 -8.77 25.24 0.38
CA GLY A 11 -8.15 25.64 -0.89
C GLY A 11 -7.60 24.47 -1.71
N VAL A 12 -7.97 23.22 -1.41
CA VAL A 12 -7.59 22.07 -2.23
C VAL A 12 -8.38 22.10 -3.53
N ALA A 13 -7.65 22.24 -4.66
CA ALA A 13 -8.26 22.27 -5.99
C ALA A 13 -9.10 21.00 -6.26
N GLN A 14 -10.24 21.18 -6.95
CA GLN A 14 -11.14 20.09 -7.33
C GLN A 14 -10.40 18.99 -8.12
N GLU A 15 -9.42 19.36 -8.94
CA GLU A 15 -8.56 18.44 -9.69
C GLU A 15 -7.77 17.49 -8.77
N THR A 16 -7.22 18.03 -7.68
CA THR A 16 -6.47 17.26 -6.67
C THR A 16 -7.38 16.26 -5.98
N LEU A 17 -8.61 16.65 -5.65
CA LEU A 17 -9.62 15.76 -5.07
C LEU A 17 -10.01 14.63 -6.03
N THR A 18 -10.27 14.95 -7.31
CA THR A 18 -10.56 13.94 -8.33
C THR A 18 -9.43 12.95 -8.48
N ARG A 19 -8.18 13.42 -8.47
CA ARG A 19 -6.99 12.55 -8.53
C ARG A 19 -6.89 11.63 -7.33
N MET A 20 -7.13 12.13 -6.11
CA MET A 20 -7.11 11.30 -4.89
C MET A 20 -8.18 10.22 -4.93
N VAL A 21 -9.41 10.58 -5.29
CA VAL A 21 -10.50 9.62 -5.44
C VAL A 21 -10.15 8.57 -6.49
N GLY A 22 -9.59 8.99 -7.63
CA GLY A 22 -9.13 8.09 -8.68
C GLY A 22 -8.08 7.09 -8.18
N VAL A 23 -7.06 7.57 -7.45
CA VAL A 23 -6.02 6.71 -6.86
C VAL A 23 -6.61 5.73 -5.84
N LEU A 24 -7.53 6.18 -4.97
CA LEU A 24 -8.18 5.32 -3.98
C LEU A 24 -9.06 4.25 -4.62
N VAL A 25 -9.82 4.60 -5.66
CA VAL A 25 -10.64 3.64 -6.42
C VAL A 25 -9.74 2.63 -7.13
N ALA A 26 -8.67 3.08 -7.79
CA ALA A 26 -7.72 2.18 -8.43
C ALA A 26 -7.06 1.23 -7.41
N ALA A 27 -6.67 1.72 -6.25
CA ALA A 27 -6.08 0.91 -5.17
C ALA A 27 -7.09 -0.11 -4.61
N TYR A 28 -8.35 0.29 -4.45
CA TYR A 28 -9.42 -0.62 -4.03
C TYR A 28 -9.63 -1.75 -5.05
N LEU A 29 -9.74 -1.41 -6.34
CA LEU A 29 -9.90 -2.39 -7.42
C LEU A 29 -8.69 -3.31 -7.52
N ALA A 30 -7.47 -2.77 -7.45
CA ALA A 30 -6.25 -3.57 -7.45
C ALA A 30 -6.20 -4.54 -6.28
N THR A 31 -6.57 -4.10 -5.07
CA THR A 31 -6.67 -4.97 -3.90
C THR A 31 -7.64 -6.11 -4.15
N ARG A 32 -8.80 -5.81 -4.75
CA ARG A 32 -9.83 -6.82 -5.04
C ARG A 32 -9.38 -7.85 -6.07
N VAL A 33 -8.70 -7.40 -7.12
CA VAL A 33 -8.11 -8.28 -8.14
C VAL A 33 -7.05 -9.18 -7.51
N VAL A 34 -6.15 -8.62 -6.70
CA VAL A 34 -5.08 -9.37 -6.04
C VAL A 34 -5.63 -10.40 -5.05
N GLU A 35 -6.61 -10.03 -4.23
CA GLU A 35 -7.32 -10.95 -3.35
C GLU A 35 -7.94 -12.12 -4.12
N TYR A 36 -8.62 -11.82 -5.23
CA TYR A 36 -9.24 -12.83 -6.07
C TYR A 36 -8.21 -13.80 -6.66
N VAL A 37 -7.13 -13.26 -7.25
CA VAL A 37 -6.06 -14.06 -7.86
C VAL A 37 -5.36 -14.93 -6.82
N LEU A 38 -4.98 -14.36 -5.67
CA LEU A 38 -4.31 -15.12 -4.60
C LEU A 38 -5.21 -16.20 -4.03
N THR A 39 -6.51 -15.93 -3.87
CA THR A 39 -7.48 -16.93 -3.41
C THR A 39 -7.64 -18.06 -4.43
N ALA A 40 -7.76 -17.74 -5.71
CA ALA A 40 -7.83 -18.74 -6.77
C ALA A 40 -6.56 -19.61 -6.84
N VAL A 41 -5.38 -19.04 -6.53
CA VAL A 41 -4.13 -19.80 -6.43
C VAL A 41 -4.13 -20.73 -5.21
N VAL A 42 -4.64 -20.29 -4.06
CA VAL A 42 -4.78 -21.12 -2.85
C VAL A 42 -5.64 -22.35 -3.13
N GLU A 43 -6.77 -22.18 -3.81
CA GLU A 43 -7.69 -23.28 -4.12
C GLU A 43 -7.06 -24.36 -5.01
N ARG A 44 -6.15 -23.98 -5.91
CA ARG A 44 -5.42 -24.91 -6.78
C ARG A 44 -4.32 -25.68 -6.04
N ILE A 45 -3.81 -25.17 -4.92
CA ILE A 45 -2.72 -25.81 -4.16
C ILE A 45 -3.09 -25.90 -2.67
N PRO A 46 -3.99 -26.82 -2.29
CA PRO A 46 -4.50 -26.94 -0.92
C PRO A 46 -3.38 -27.19 0.12
N ARG A 47 -2.34 -27.93 -0.27
CA ARG A 47 -1.20 -28.28 0.60
C ARG A 47 -0.39 -27.08 1.11
N ARG A 48 -0.46 -25.91 0.47
CA ARG A 48 0.28 -24.69 0.88
C ARG A 48 -0.63 -23.50 1.19
N GLY A 49 -1.93 -23.75 1.38
CA GLY A 49 -2.93 -22.69 1.50
C GLY A 49 -2.72 -21.71 2.66
N ILE A 50 -2.13 -22.16 3.78
CA ILE A 50 -1.84 -21.30 4.94
C ILE A 50 -0.76 -20.24 4.59
N THR A 51 0.33 -20.67 3.94
CA THR A 51 1.42 -19.76 3.54
C THR A 51 0.95 -18.73 2.51
N ILE A 52 0.16 -19.15 1.52
CA ILE A 52 -0.29 -18.25 0.45
C ILE A 52 -1.31 -17.22 0.97
N LYS A 53 -2.13 -17.59 1.97
CA LYS A 53 -3.07 -16.66 2.61
C LYS A 53 -2.39 -15.47 3.32
N ILE A 54 -1.13 -15.63 3.78
CA ILE A 54 -0.35 -14.53 4.39
C ILE A 54 0.10 -13.50 3.35
N PHE A 55 0.20 -13.85 2.06
CA PHE A 55 0.52 -12.88 1.01
C PHE A 55 -0.61 -11.89 0.74
N ILE A 56 -1.86 -12.26 1.04
CA ILE A 56 -3.03 -11.39 0.87
C ILE A 56 -2.91 -10.10 1.70
N PRO A 57 -2.73 -10.15 3.04
CA PRO A 57 -2.56 -8.95 3.84
C PRO A 57 -1.29 -8.16 3.47
N ILE A 58 -0.19 -8.83 3.10
CA ILE A 58 1.04 -8.15 2.66
C ILE A 58 0.80 -7.32 1.39
N ALA A 59 0.17 -7.92 0.38
CA ALA A 59 -0.14 -7.22 -0.86
C ALA A 59 -1.08 -6.04 -0.63
N ARG A 60 -2.06 -6.19 0.28
CA ARG A 60 -2.96 -5.11 0.68
C ARG A 60 -2.20 -3.94 1.29
N VAL A 61 -1.24 -4.20 2.19
CA VAL A 61 -0.38 -3.16 2.78
C VAL A 61 0.44 -2.44 1.69
N LEU A 62 1.00 -3.18 0.72
CA LEU A 62 1.76 -2.59 -0.37
C LEU A 62 0.91 -1.69 -1.27
N ILE A 63 -0.29 -2.13 -1.63
CA ILE A 63 -1.21 -1.37 -2.51
C ILE A 63 -1.65 -0.08 -1.82
N TYR A 64 -2.13 -0.16 -0.58
CA TYR A 64 -2.55 1.03 0.16
C TYR A 64 -1.39 1.93 0.55
N GLY A 65 -0.20 1.38 0.85
CA GLY A 65 1.02 2.15 1.07
C GLY A 65 1.44 2.94 -0.18
N THR A 66 1.32 2.34 -1.36
CA THR A 66 1.57 3.02 -2.64
C THR A 66 0.53 4.12 -2.89
N ALA A 67 -0.75 3.85 -2.63
CA ALA A 67 -1.80 4.86 -2.74
C ALA A 67 -1.54 6.04 -1.79
N ALA A 68 -1.13 5.77 -0.55
CA ALA A 68 -0.74 6.78 0.42
C ALA A 68 0.44 7.61 -0.10
N TYR A 69 1.49 6.98 -0.64
CA TYR A 69 2.63 7.68 -1.24
C TYR A 69 2.19 8.67 -2.35
N LEU A 70 1.31 8.22 -3.24
CA LEU A 70 0.80 9.03 -4.36
C LEU A 70 -0.09 10.20 -3.91
N ILE A 71 -0.74 10.07 -2.75
CA ILE A 71 -1.66 11.08 -2.20
C ILE A 71 -0.92 12.08 -1.29
N LEU A 72 -0.05 11.60 -0.40
CA LEU A 72 0.64 12.43 0.58
C LEU A 72 1.69 13.34 -0.06
N GLY A 73 2.36 12.90 -1.13
CA GLY A 73 3.36 13.72 -1.82
C GLY A 73 2.83 15.09 -2.26
N PRO A 74 1.78 15.13 -3.09
CA PRO A 74 1.15 16.37 -3.51
C PRO A 74 0.53 17.18 -2.36
N LEU A 75 -0.07 16.51 -1.36
CA LEU A 75 -0.76 17.19 -0.23
C LEU A 75 0.19 17.93 0.69
N LEU A 76 1.32 17.30 1.01
CA LEU A 76 2.29 17.83 1.97
C LEU A 76 3.38 18.64 1.28
N GLN A 77 3.25 18.87 -0.04
CA GLN A 77 4.26 19.50 -0.89
C GLN A 77 5.65 18.86 -0.72
N LEU A 78 5.68 17.55 -0.45
CA LEU A 78 6.91 16.82 -0.19
C LEU A 78 7.66 16.63 -1.49
N SER A 79 8.96 16.92 -1.47
CA SER A 79 9.82 16.58 -2.60
C SER A 79 9.91 15.06 -2.75
N ALA A 80 10.14 14.59 -3.99
CA ALA A 80 10.39 13.18 -4.26
C ALA A 80 11.53 12.61 -3.37
N ALA A 81 12.56 13.43 -3.10
CA ALA A 81 13.66 13.07 -2.22
C ALA A 81 13.22 12.83 -0.76
N GLN A 82 12.35 13.68 -0.21
CA GLN A 82 11.83 13.51 1.16
C GLN A 82 10.95 12.28 1.28
N LEU A 83 10.07 12.05 0.30
CA LEU A 83 9.25 10.84 0.25
C LEU A 83 10.12 9.58 0.18
N LEU A 84 11.13 9.57 -0.70
CA LEU A 84 12.07 8.46 -0.81
C LEU A 84 12.87 8.25 0.49
N ALA A 85 13.27 9.32 1.18
CA ALA A 85 13.96 9.21 2.45
C ALA A 85 13.07 8.55 3.53
N VAL A 86 11.81 8.98 3.66
CA VAL A 86 10.86 8.39 4.63
C VAL A 86 10.53 6.95 4.26
N SER A 87 10.27 6.65 2.98
CA SER A 87 10.01 5.29 2.52
C SER A 87 11.23 4.39 2.68
N GLY A 88 12.44 4.91 2.45
CA GLY A 88 13.70 4.19 2.66
C GLY A 88 13.93 3.87 4.13
N LEU A 89 13.68 4.83 5.03
CA LEU A 89 13.74 4.59 6.48
C LEU A 89 12.71 3.55 6.93
N PHE A 90 11.47 3.65 6.44
CA PHE A 90 10.42 2.69 6.74
C PHE A 90 10.75 1.29 6.22
N GLY A 91 11.25 1.20 4.98
CA GLY A 91 11.71 -0.05 4.38
C GLY A 91 12.88 -0.67 5.15
N ALA A 92 13.82 0.14 5.61
CA ALA A 92 14.92 -0.32 6.48
C ALA A 92 14.40 -0.83 7.83
N ALA A 93 13.47 -0.12 8.47
CA ALA A 93 12.84 -0.56 9.72
C ALA A 93 12.09 -1.89 9.55
N LEU A 94 11.33 -2.05 8.45
CA LEU A 94 10.67 -3.31 8.12
C LEU A 94 11.68 -4.43 7.84
N GLY A 95 12.74 -4.14 7.07
CA GLY A 95 13.79 -5.10 6.76
C GLY A 95 14.52 -5.60 8.01
N LEU A 96 14.83 -4.70 8.94
CA LEU A 96 15.40 -5.04 10.24
C LEU A 96 14.41 -5.83 11.10
N GLY A 97 13.13 -5.46 11.11
CA GLY A 97 12.10 -6.21 11.84
C GLY A 97 11.86 -7.63 11.31
N LEU A 98 12.12 -7.86 10.02
CA LEU A 98 12.01 -9.15 9.35
C LEU A 98 13.35 -9.88 9.22
N GLN A 99 14.45 -9.34 9.77
CA GLN A 99 15.81 -9.85 9.54
C GLN A 99 15.96 -11.34 9.90
N ASP A 100 15.32 -11.78 10.98
CA ASP A 100 15.43 -13.17 11.47
C ASP A 100 14.68 -14.14 10.54
N LEU A 101 13.58 -13.69 9.95
CA LEU A 101 12.85 -14.47 8.94
C LEU A 101 13.70 -14.65 7.68
N PHE A 102 14.40 -13.59 7.24
CA PHE A 102 15.32 -13.69 6.11
C PHE A 102 16.55 -14.56 6.45
N ALA A 103 17.11 -14.41 7.64
CA ALA A 103 18.22 -15.22 8.12
C ALA A 103 17.87 -16.71 8.17
N ALA A 104 16.65 -17.05 8.61
CA ALA A 104 16.16 -18.44 8.60
C ALA A 104 16.02 -19.01 7.16
N ILE A 105 15.57 -18.21 6.20
CA ILE A 105 15.43 -18.64 4.79
C ILE A 105 16.80 -18.83 4.12
N VAL A 106 17.76 -17.95 4.39
CA VAL A 106 19.11 -18.02 3.79
C VAL A 106 19.99 -19.03 4.51
N GLY A 107 19.81 -19.19 5.83
CA GLY A 107 20.60 -20.07 6.69
C GLY A 107 20.25 -21.55 6.54
N GLY A 108 19.00 -21.89 6.22
CA GLY A 108 18.53 -23.28 6.07
C GLY A 108 18.30 -23.96 7.41
#